data_AF-A0A087TXP7-F1
#
_entry.id   AF-A0A087TXP7-F1
#
_cell.length_a   1.000
_cell.length_b   1.000
_cell.length_c   1.000
_cell.angle_alpha   90.00
_cell.angle_beta   90.00
_cell.angle_gamma   90.00
#
_symmetry.space_group_name_H-M   'P 1'
#
loop_
_entity.id
_entity.type
_entity.pdbx_description
1 polymer ?
#
loop_
_entity_poly.entity_id
_entity_poly.type
_entity_poly.pdbx_seq_one_letter_code
_entity_poly.pdbx_strand_id
1 'polypeptide(L)'
;MAGFTDSALEKKLSELNNSQQSIQTLSLWLIHHRKHHKTIVQVWFKELKKAKPNRKLTFMYLANDVIQNSKKKGPEFSKEFSNVLSKAFAHVCECADESICSYVNLIISMEWSMLNYFQMPLVCCAFHHLVPLFAEAETWLK
;
A
#
# COMPACT_ATOMS: atom_id res chain seq x y z
N MET A 1 13.22 23.39 -10.38
CA MET A 1 12.76 21.99 -10.32
C MET A 1 13.80 21.18 -9.57
N ALA A 2 13.47 20.65 -8.39
CA ALA A 2 14.37 19.72 -7.70
C ALA A 2 14.36 18.38 -8.45
N GLY A 3 15.53 17.90 -8.85
CA GLY A 3 15.67 16.59 -9.50
C GLY A 3 15.30 15.44 -8.54
N PHE A 4 14.81 14.34 -9.10
CA PHE A 4 14.61 13.11 -8.34
C PHE A 4 15.96 12.50 -7.98
N THR A 5 16.18 12.22 -6.69
CA THR A 5 17.34 11.48 -6.19
C THR A 5 16.90 10.58 -5.04
N ASP A 6 17.58 9.45 -4.86
CA ASP A 6 17.26 8.47 -3.81
C ASP A 6 17.36 9.09 -2.43
N SER A 7 18.39 9.90 -2.17
CA SER A 7 18.57 10.62 -0.90
C SER A 7 17.46 11.64 -0.63
N ALA A 8 16.91 12.29 -1.66
CA ALA A 8 15.77 13.19 -1.49
C ALA A 8 14.50 12.41 -1.11
N LEU A 9 14.31 11.22 -1.67
CA LEU A 9 13.21 10.34 -1.30
C LEU A 9 13.37 9.81 0.12
N GLU A 10 14.55 9.31 0.49
CA GLU A 10 14.85 8.86 1.86
C GLU A 10 14.58 9.97 2.88
N LYS A 11 15.02 11.20 2.61
CA LYS A 11 14.75 12.35 3.47
C LYS A 11 13.23 12.62 3.61
N LYS A 12 12.49 12.63 2.49
CA LYS A 12 11.03 12.84 2.53
C LYS A 12 10.29 11.74 3.28
N LEU A 13 10.70 10.48 3.11
CA LEU A 13 10.15 9.35 3.87
C LEU A 13 10.50 9.44 5.36
N SER A 14 11.68 9.98 5.71
CA SER A 14 12.05 10.20 7.10
C SER A 14 11.17 11.25 7.79
N GLU A 15 10.74 12.29 7.05
CA GLU A 15 9.87 13.38 7.51
C GLU A 15 8.37 13.06 7.45
N LEU A 16 8.00 11.95 6.80
CA LEU A 16 6.60 11.51 6.65
C LEU A 16 5.96 11.24 8.01
N ASN A 17 4.78 11.84 8.20
CA ASN A 17 3.94 11.68 9.39
C ASN A 17 2.53 11.19 9.02
N ASN A 18 1.71 10.90 10.02
CA ASN A 18 0.36 10.35 9.87
C ASN A 18 -0.72 11.38 9.46
N SER A 19 -0.37 12.65 9.25
CA SER A 19 -1.33 13.64 8.76
C SER A 19 -1.65 13.42 7.29
N GLN A 20 -2.91 13.60 6.93
CA GLN A 20 -3.37 13.46 5.55
C GLN A 20 -2.61 14.39 4.59
N GLN A 21 -2.32 15.62 5.01
CA GLN A 21 -1.58 16.59 4.20
C GLN A 21 -0.15 16.13 3.90
N SER A 22 0.56 15.56 4.88
CA SER A 22 1.92 15.03 4.67
C SER A 22 1.92 13.89 3.65
N ILE A 23 0.97 12.95 3.80
CA ILE A 23 0.81 11.79 2.92
C ILE A 23 0.48 12.24 1.48
N GLN A 24 -0.51 13.11 1.31
CA GLN A 24 -0.93 13.60 0.00
C GLN A 24 0.15 14.40 -0.70
N THR A 25 0.84 15.28 0.03
CA THR A 25 1.93 16.10 -0.54
C THR A 25 3.05 15.21 -1.07
N LEU A 26 3.44 14.18 -0.31
CA LEU A 26 4.46 13.24 -0.75
C LEU A 26 3.96 12.37 -1.91
N SER A 27 2.74 11.86 -1.84
CA SER A 27 2.12 11.06 -2.90
C SER A 27 2.12 11.80 -4.24
N LEU A 28 1.71 13.07 -4.26
CA LEU A 28 1.68 13.89 -5.46
C LEU A 28 3.09 14.09 -6.05
N TRP A 29 4.09 14.28 -5.19
CA TRP A 29 5.49 14.37 -5.59
C TRP A 29 6.00 13.06 -6.21
N LEU A 30 5.65 11.91 -5.63
CA LEU A 30 5.99 10.58 -6.19
C LEU A 30 5.33 10.35 -7.55
N ILE A 31 4.05 10.71 -7.69
CA ILE A 31 3.31 10.61 -8.96
C ILE A 31 3.90 11.53 -10.03
N HIS A 32 4.37 12.72 -9.65
CA HIS A 32 5.07 13.62 -10.57
C HIS A 32 6.35 12.98 -11.12
N HIS A 33 7.10 12.27 -10.26
CA HIS A 33 8.33 11.58 -10.62
C HIS A 33 8.12 10.10 -11.04
N ARG A 34 6.93 9.75 -11.55
CA ARG A 34 6.58 8.36 -11.93
C ARG A 34 7.54 7.68 -12.92
N LYS A 35 8.35 8.43 -13.67
CA LYS A 35 9.42 7.86 -14.51
C LYS A 35 10.41 7.00 -13.69
N HIS A 36 10.52 7.26 -12.40
CA HIS A 36 11.37 6.54 -11.45
C HIS A 36 10.58 5.57 -10.55
N HIS A 37 9.39 5.12 -10.99
CA HIS A 37 8.48 4.27 -10.19
C HIS A 37 9.19 3.06 -9.57
N LYS A 38 10.07 2.38 -10.31
CA LYS A 38 10.83 1.21 -9.80
C LYS A 38 11.70 1.58 -8.60
N THR A 39 12.50 2.62 -8.73
CA THR A 39 13.38 3.10 -7.67
C THR A 39 12.58 3.60 -6.46
N ILE A 40 11.46 4.30 -6.71
CA ILE A 40 10.57 4.77 -5.64
C ILE A 40 10.07 3.61 -4.79
N VAL A 41 9.52 2.56 -5.42
CA VAL A 41 8.96 1.41 -4.71
C VAL A 41 10.05 0.65 -3.95
N GLN A 42 11.25 0.51 -4.55
CA GLN A 42 12.39 -0.13 -3.89
C GLN A 42 12.85 0.62 -2.63
N VAL A 43 13.02 1.94 -2.72
CA VAL A 43 13.42 2.78 -1.57
C VAL A 43 12.31 2.80 -0.51
N TRP A 44 11.05 2.92 -0.92
CA TRP A 44 9.90 2.83 -0.01
C TRP A 44 9.91 1.53 0.79
N PHE A 45 10.14 0.39 0.13
CA PHE A 45 10.18 -0.91 0.81
C PHE A 45 11.38 -1.05 1.76
N LYS A 46 12.56 -0.58 1.32
CA LYS A 46 13.77 -0.55 2.16
C LYS A 46 13.54 0.24 3.45
N GLU A 47 12.92 1.42 3.35
CA GLU A 47 12.62 2.28 4.50
C GLU A 47 11.47 1.74 5.36
N LEU A 48 10.45 1.10 4.75
CA LEU A 48 9.39 0.41 5.48
C LEU A 48 9.95 -0.67 6.42
N LYS A 49 10.93 -1.46 5.96
CA LYS A 49 11.54 -2.52 6.78
C LYS A 49 12.29 -1.97 7.99
N LYS A 50 12.84 -0.74 7.90
CA LYS A 50 13.54 -0.07 9.00
C LYS A 50 12.60 0.69 9.94
N ALA A 51 11.39 1.01 9.47
CA ALA A 51 10.45 1.83 10.22
C ALA A 51 9.88 1.11 11.45
N LYS A 52 9.62 1.87 12.52
CA LYS A 52 8.91 1.38 13.71
C LYS A 52 7.46 1.00 13.37
N PRO A 53 6.81 0.08 14.12
CA PRO A 53 5.44 -0.40 13.82
C PRO A 53 4.42 0.72 13.55
N ASN A 54 4.37 1.75 14.41
CA ASN A 54 3.47 2.90 14.24
C ASN A 54 3.70 3.67 12.93
N ARG A 55 4.94 3.72 12.43
CA ARG A 55 5.29 4.37 11.16
C ARG A 55 5.03 3.46 9.97
N LYS A 56 5.13 2.13 10.12
CA LYS A 56 4.86 1.18 9.03
C LYS A 56 3.46 1.40 8.45
N LEU A 57 2.46 1.64 9.31
CA LEU A 57 1.10 1.96 8.90
C LEU A 57 1.00 3.25 8.05
N THR A 58 1.75 4.30 8.41
CA THR A 58 1.86 5.53 7.59
C THR A 58 2.44 5.27 6.20
N PHE A 59 3.43 4.38 6.10
CA PHE A 59 3.99 3.98 4.80
C PHE A 59 2.97 3.24 3.94
N MET A 60 2.11 2.42 4.55
CA MET A 60 1.02 1.75 3.85
C MET A 60 -0.03 2.75 3.35
N TYR A 61 -0.35 3.78 4.14
CA TYR A 61 -1.23 4.87 3.69
C TYR A 61 -0.67 5.61 2.48
N LEU A 62 0.62 5.89 2.49
CA LEU A 62 1.29 6.50 1.34
C LEU A 62 1.22 5.61 0.10
N ALA A 63 1.49 4.30 0.23
CA ALA A 63 1.41 3.37 -0.88
C ALA A 63 0.00 3.33 -1.48
N ASN A 64 -1.02 3.24 -0.62
CA ASN A 64 -2.43 3.28 -1.02
C ASN A 64 -2.77 4.58 -1.77
N ASP A 65 -2.40 5.74 -1.22
CA ASP A 65 -2.69 7.03 -1.86
C ASP A 65 -1.99 7.15 -3.22
N VAL A 66 -0.73 6.71 -3.33
CA VAL A 66 0.02 6.70 -4.60
C VAL A 66 -0.63 5.77 -5.62
N ILE A 67 -1.00 4.54 -5.23
CA ILE A 67 -1.63 3.57 -6.13
C ILE A 67 -2.97 4.12 -6.63
N GLN A 68 -3.83 4.63 -5.73
CA GLN A 68 -5.14 5.15 -6.11
C GLN A 68 -5.03 6.39 -7.02
N ASN A 69 -4.17 7.35 -6.68
CA ASN A 69 -4.03 8.59 -7.44
C ASN A 69 -3.22 8.43 -8.73
N SER A 70 -2.34 7.43 -8.82
CA SER A 70 -1.57 7.14 -10.04
C SER A 70 -2.39 6.45 -11.14
N LYS A 71 -3.53 5.80 -10.83
CA LYS A 71 -4.40 5.13 -11.82
C LYS A 71 -4.78 6.04 -12.99
N LYS A 72 -5.04 7.32 -12.74
CA LYS A 72 -5.39 8.33 -13.77
C LYS A 72 -4.22 8.67 -14.71
N LYS A 73 -2.99 8.36 -14.31
CA LYS A 73 -1.75 8.68 -15.02
C LYS A 73 -1.11 7.46 -15.70
N GLY A 74 -1.32 6.26 -15.17
CA GLY A 74 -0.87 4.99 -15.77
C GLY A 74 -0.73 3.86 -14.74
N PRO A 75 -0.62 2.59 -15.18
CA PRO A 75 -0.57 1.41 -14.30
C PRO A 75 0.82 1.09 -13.74
N GLU A 76 1.84 1.92 -14.03
CA GLU A 76 3.26 1.68 -13.69
C GLU A 76 3.46 1.43 -12.18
N PHE A 77 2.88 2.30 -11.34
CA PHE A 77 2.96 2.15 -9.89
C PHE A 77 2.17 0.94 -9.40
N SER A 78 0.95 0.73 -9.87
CA SER A 78 0.13 -0.42 -9.46
C SER A 78 0.84 -1.75 -9.70
N LYS A 79 1.51 -1.90 -10.86
CA LYS A 79 2.26 -3.10 -11.20
C LYS A 79 3.47 -3.33 -10.29
N GLU A 80 4.28 -2.30 -10.06
CA GLU A 80 5.45 -2.45 -9.19
C GLU A 80 5.07 -2.65 -7.73
N PHE A 81 4.08 -1.92 -7.22
CA PHE A 81 3.61 -2.09 -5.86
C PHE A 81 3.02 -3.49 -5.64
N SER A 82 2.27 -4.07 -6.60
CA SER A 82 1.74 -5.43 -6.49
C SER A 82 2.83 -6.47 -6.16
N ASN A 83 4.01 -6.37 -6.79
CA ASN A 83 5.14 -7.29 -6.58
C ASN A 83 5.78 -7.17 -5.18
N VAL A 84 5.68 -5.99 -4.56
CA VAL A 84 6.36 -5.66 -3.30
C VAL A 84 5.40 -5.68 -2.12
N LEU A 85 4.12 -5.38 -2.34
CA LEU A 85 3.08 -5.34 -1.34
C LEU A 85 2.92 -6.69 -0.63
N SER A 86 2.91 -7.81 -1.35
CA SER A 86 2.86 -9.14 -0.69
C SER A 86 3.99 -9.34 0.32
N LYS A 87 5.21 -8.90 0.00
CA LYS A 87 6.38 -8.97 0.89
C LYS A 87 6.29 -7.95 2.03
N ALA A 88 5.78 -6.75 1.74
CA ALA A 88 5.55 -5.70 2.73
C ALA A 88 4.52 -6.13 3.77
N PHE A 89 3.43 -6.75 3.34
CA PHE A 89 2.38 -7.24 4.22
C PHE A 89 2.86 -8.35 5.14
N ALA A 90 3.57 -9.35 4.61
CA ALA A 90 4.19 -10.38 5.43
C ALA A 90 5.07 -9.76 6.53
N HIS A 91 5.92 -8.79 6.16
CA HIS A 91 6.80 -8.12 7.10
C HIS A 91 6.08 -7.20 8.12
N VAL A 92 4.96 -6.59 7.73
CA VAL A 92 4.15 -5.78 8.64
C VAL A 92 3.42 -6.69 9.62
N CYS A 93 2.84 -7.80 9.15
CA CYS A 93 2.11 -8.74 10.01
C CYS A 93 2.99 -9.53 10.98
N GLU A 94 4.24 -9.82 10.61
CA GLU A 94 5.21 -10.40 11.56
C GLU A 94 5.62 -9.43 12.68
N CYS A 95 5.40 -8.11 12.51
CA CYS A 95 5.90 -7.06 13.39
C CYS A 95 4.81 -6.25 14.10
N ALA A 96 3.54 -6.50 13.80
CA ALA A 96 2.44 -5.63 14.20
C ALA A 96 1.32 -6.40 14.89
N ASP A 97 0.67 -5.74 15.84
CA ASP A 97 -0.50 -6.21 16.56
C ASP A 97 -1.66 -6.54 15.59
N GLU A 98 -2.55 -7.46 15.96
CA GLU A 98 -3.59 -8.07 15.13
C GLU A 98 -4.51 -7.04 14.42
N SER A 99 -4.61 -5.84 15.02
CA SER A 99 -5.35 -4.68 14.52
C SER A 99 -4.74 -4.05 13.26
N ILE A 100 -3.42 -4.02 13.12
CA ILE A 100 -2.74 -3.48 11.93
C ILE A 100 -2.91 -4.44 10.75
N CYS A 101 -2.82 -5.77 10.99
CA CYS A 101 -3.09 -6.78 9.96
C CYS A 101 -4.53 -6.74 9.46
N SER A 102 -5.50 -6.56 10.36
CA SER A 102 -6.91 -6.45 10.00
C SER A 102 -7.18 -5.23 9.12
N TYR A 103 -6.61 -4.08 9.46
CA TYR A 103 -6.76 -2.84 8.69
C TYR A 103 -6.08 -2.91 7.31
N VAL A 104 -4.87 -3.45 7.29
CA VAL A 104 -4.11 -3.75 6.07
C VAL A 104 -4.91 -4.67 5.14
N ASN A 105 -5.48 -5.76 5.67
CA ASN A 105 -6.32 -6.68 4.90
C ASN A 105 -7.58 -6.00 4.35
N LEU A 106 -8.12 -5.01 5.06
CA LEU A 106 -9.26 -4.20 4.63
C LEU A 106 -8.89 -3.27 3.47
N ILE A 107 -7.72 -2.63 3.50
CA ILE A 107 -7.22 -1.84 2.37
C ILE A 107 -7.00 -2.72 1.15
N ILE A 108 -6.40 -3.90 1.34
CA ILE A 108 -6.20 -4.90 0.26
C ILE A 108 -7.54 -5.33 -0.32
N SER A 109 -8.52 -5.72 0.51
CA SER A 109 -9.82 -6.21 0.00
C SER A 109 -10.60 -5.13 -0.74
N MET A 110 -10.52 -3.88 -0.29
CA MET A 110 -11.13 -2.74 -0.97
C MET A 110 -10.45 -2.40 -2.31
N GLU A 111 -9.13 -2.55 -2.39
CA GLU A 111 -8.37 -2.26 -3.60
C GLU A 111 -8.45 -3.39 -4.64
N TRP A 112 -8.52 -4.65 -4.19
CA TRP A 112 -8.61 -5.85 -5.04
C TRP A 112 -10.02 -6.05 -5.63
N SER A 113 -11.09 -5.68 -4.90
CA SER A 113 -12.45 -5.65 -5.48
C SER A 113 -12.59 -4.62 -6.62
N MET A 114 -11.81 -3.54 -6.60
CA MET A 114 -11.82 -2.51 -7.64
C MET A 114 -10.85 -2.80 -8.81
N LEU A 115 -10.03 -3.85 -8.72
CA LEU A 115 -9.06 -4.27 -9.75
C LEU A 115 -9.51 -5.48 -10.57
N ASN A 116 -10.78 -5.90 -10.44
CA ASN A 116 -11.39 -7.14 -10.91
C ASN A 116 -10.61 -8.00 -11.94
N TYR A 117 -10.56 -9.31 -11.65
CA TYR A 117 -10.01 -10.46 -12.43
C TYR A 117 -8.50 -10.74 -12.34
N PHE A 118 -8.05 -11.52 -11.32
CA PHE A 118 -7.48 -12.88 -11.48
C PHE A 118 -6.89 -13.44 -10.17
N GLN A 119 -7.35 -14.63 -9.79
CA GLN A 119 -6.73 -15.64 -8.92
C GLN A 119 -6.38 -15.31 -7.46
N MET A 120 -7.32 -15.66 -6.57
CA MET A 120 -7.02 -16.14 -5.21
C MET A 120 -6.12 -17.39 -5.28
N PRO A 121 -5.11 -17.52 -4.38
CA PRO A 121 -5.39 -18.26 -3.14
C PRO A 121 -4.69 -17.72 -1.86
N LEU A 122 -4.17 -16.49 -1.82
CA LEU A 122 -3.48 -16.00 -0.61
C LEU A 122 -4.41 -15.58 0.55
N VAL A 123 -5.72 -15.52 0.31
CA VAL A 123 -6.70 -15.07 1.33
C VAL A 123 -7.30 -16.24 2.14
N CYS A 124 -7.16 -17.49 1.70
CA CYS A 124 -7.83 -18.63 2.36
C CYS A 124 -7.19 -19.09 3.68
N CYS A 125 -5.91 -18.84 3.93
CA CYS A 125 -5.27 -19.39 5.14
C CYS A 125 -5.62 -18.65 6.44
N ALA A 126 -6.14 -17.41 6.36
CA ALA A 126 -6.50 -16.61 7.54
C ALA A 126 -8.02 -16.57 7.84
N PHE A 127 -8.85 -17.16 6.97
CA PHE A 127 -10.29 -16.88 6.93
C PHE A 127 -11.19 -18.10 7.24
N HIS A 128 -10.76 -19.04 8.08
CA HIS A 128 -11.67 -20.12 8.52
C HIS A 128 -12.67 -19.67 9.60
N HIS A 129 -12.51 -18.48 10.19
CA HIS A 129 -13.36 -18.01 11.31
C HIS A 129 -14.32 -16.86 10.93
N LEU A 130 -14.33 -16.40 9.68
CA LEU A 130 -15.10 -15.22 9.23
C LEU A 130 -15.98 -15.49 7.99
N VAL A 131 -16.21 -16.77 7.66
CA VAL A 131 -17.07 -17.22 6.55
C VAL A 131 -18.53 -16.73 6.62
N PRO A 132 -19.18 -16.51 7.79
CA PRO A 132 -20.59 -16.11 7.80
C PRO A 132 -20.87 -14.71 7.24
N LEU A 133 -19.88 -13.80 7.26
CA LEU A 133 -20.07 -12.40 6.87
C LEU A 133 -20.01 -12.17 5.35
N PHE A 134 -19.51 -13.14 4.58
CA PHE A 134 -19.45 -13.03 3.11
C PHE A 134 -20.76 -13.47 2.44
N ALA A 135 -21.62 -14.22 3.14
CA ALA A 135 -22.89 -14.72 2.60
C ALA A 135 -23.98 -13.63 2.48
N GLU A 136 -23.84 -12.50 3.18
CA GLU A 136 -24.78 -11.37 3.12
C GLU A 136 -24.38 -10.29 2.11
N ALA A 137 -23.21 -10.38 1.48
CA ALA A 137 -22.76 -9.39 0.50
C ALA A 137 -23.32 -9.64 -0.91
N GLU A 138 -23.76 -10.87 -1.23
CA GLU A 138 -24.31 -11.21 -2.56
C GLU A 138 -25.74 -10.71 -2.78
N THR A 139 -26.45 -10.27 -1.74
CA THR A 139 -27.82 -9.72 -1.88
C THR A 139 -27.86 -8.25 -2.31
N TRP A 140 -26.73 -7.54 -2.31
CA TRP A 140 -26.64 -6.13 -2.69
C TRP A 140 -26.19 -5.88 -4.14
N LEU A 141 -26.00 -6.96 -4.93
CA LEU A 141 -25.68 -6.93 -6.36
C LEU A 141 -26.84 -7.44 -7.22
N LYS A 142 -28.05 -6.91 -6.95
CA LYS A 142 -29.17 -6.89 -7.90
C LYS A 142 -29.67 -5.46 -8.08
#